data_AF-A0A965PKW3-F1
#
_entry.id   AF-A0A965PKW3-F1
#
_cell.length_a   1.000
_cell.length_b   1.000
_cell.length_c   1.000
_cell.angle_alpha   90.00
_cell.angle_beta   90.00
_cell.angle_gamma   90.00
#
_symmetry.space_group_name_H-M   'P 1'
#
loop_
_entity.id
_entity.type
_entity.pdbx_description
1 polymer ?
#
loop_
_entity_poly.entity_id
_entity_poly.type
_entity_poly.pdbx_seq_one_letter_code
_entity_poly.pdbx_strand_id
1 'polypeptide(L)'
;MRFFRTADAALYESIRSQLDAAWGHPTADGKTVTCFDPAAVAPRDSSGRLLLAVHDEFPTWEPAATLLPQLLASGAVQEIDEQQYRSAFPKVP
;
A
#
# COMPACT_ATOMS: atom_id res chain seq x y z
N MET A 1 -11.65 -2.83 -5.64
CA MET A 1 -10.46 -2.22 -5.02
C MET A 1 -10.14 -3.04 -3.79
N ARG A 2 -8.86 -3.25 -3.49
CA ARG A 2 -8.42 -3.89 -2.24
C ARG A 2 -7.75 -2.86 -1.34
N PHE A 3 -7.98 -2.99 -0.04
CA PHE A 3 -7.53 -2.02 0.95
C PHE A 3 -6.67 -2.71 1.99
N PHE A 4 -5.56 -2.09 2.32
CA PHE A 4 -4.59 -2.60 3.27
C PHE A 4 -4.25 -1.53 4.30
N ARG A 5 -3.88 -1.97 5.49
CA ARG A 5 -3.32 -1.10 6.53
C ARG A 5 -2.07 -1.71 7.15
N THR A 6 -1.16 -0.84 7.56
CA THR A 6 0.00 -1.23 8.37
C THR A 6 0.35 -0.13 9.38
N ALA A 7 0.84 -0.53 10.55
CA ALA A 7 1.36 0.41 11.55
C ALA A 7 2.82 0.77 11.30
N ASP A 8 3.53 0.02 10.44
CA ASP A 8 4.96 0.17 10.22
C ASP A 8 5.24 0.94 8.92
N ALA A 9 5.62 2.21 9.08
CA ALA A 9 6.00 3.07 7.97
C ALA A 9 7.29 2.65 7.26
N ALA A 10 8.23 2.04 7.98
CA ALA A 10 9.47 1.55 7.39
C ALA A 10 9.20 0.31 6.53
N LEU A 11 8.33 -0.59 7.00
CA LEU A 11 7.87 -1.73 6.21
C LEU A 11 7.14 -1.29 4.94
N TYR A 12 6.21 -0.33 5.07
CA TYR A 12 5.47 0.22 3.94
C TYR A 12 6.40 0.75 2.83
N GLU A 13 7.39 1.55 3.23
CA GLU A 13 8.37 2.09 2.29
C GLU A 13 9.29 1.02 1.70
N SER A 14 9.70 0.04 2.51
CA SER A 14 10.50 -1.08 2.05
C SER A 14 9.76 -1.87 0.96
N ILE A 15 8.48 -2.14 1.15
CA ILE A 15 7.64 -2.83 0.15
C ILE A 15 7.51 -2.00 -1.12
N ARG A 16 7.21 -0.70 -0.98
CA ARG A 16 7.10 0.24 -2.11
C ARG A 16 8.39 0.23 -2.93
N SER A 17 9.53 0.38 -2.27
CA SER A 17 10.84 0.39 -2.92
C SER A 17 11.18 -0.96 -3.58
N GLN A 18 10.77 -2.09 -2.99
CA GLN A 18 10.97 -3.41 -3.58
C GLN A 18 10.12 -3.60 -4.85
N LEU A 19 8.85 -3.21 -4.82
CA LEU A 19 7.96 -3.26 -5.98
C LEU A 19 8.42 -2.29 -7.07
N ASP A 20 8.84 -1.08 -6.70
CA ASP A 20 9.42 -0.11 -7.64
C ASP A 20 10.65 -0.66 -8.35
N ALA A 21 11.59 -1.23 -7.60
CA ALA A 21 12.79 -1.84 -8.17
C ALA A 21 12.45 -3.00 -9.12
N ALA A 22 11.44 -3.80 -8.78
CA ALA A 22 11.01 -4.92 -9.61
C ALA A 22 10.29 -4.48 -10.89
N TRP A 23 9.50 -3.41 -10.83
CA TRP A 23 8.76 -2.87 -11.98
C TRP A 23 9.57 -1.86 -12.80
N GLY A 24 10.77 -1.51 -12.34
CA GLY A 24 11.63 -0.53 -13.01
C GLY A 24 11.14 0.90 -12.85
N HIS A 25 10.50 1.22 -11.72
CA HIS A 25 10.22 2.61 -11.33
C HIS A 25 11.47 3.29 -10.74
N PRO A 26 11.70 4.58 -11.04
CA PRO A 26 10.89 5.45 -11.89
C PRO A 26 11.00 5.07 -13.38
N THR A 27 9.88 5.15 -14.11
CA THR A 27 9.87 4.85 -15.55
C THR A 27 10.71 5.87 -16.31
N ALA A 28 11.34 5.43 -17.41
CA ALA A 28 12.19 6.29 -18.24
C ALA A 28 11.47 7.53 -18.80
N ASP A 29 10.13 7.47 -18.92
CA ASP A 29 9.27 8.57 -19.37
C ASP A 29 8.99 9.61 -18.25
N GLY A 30 9.45 9.36 -17.02
CA GLY A 30 9.30 10.25 -15.86
C GLY A 30 7.88 10.36 -15.29
N LYS A 31 6.90 9.68 -15.89
CA LYS A 31 5.47 9.77 -15.50
C LYS A 31 5.11 8.93 -14.28
N THR A 32 5.76 7.78 -14.09
CA THR A 32 5.48 6.90 -12.95
C THR A 32 6.74 6.79 -12.10
N VAL A 33 6.73 7.54 -11.00
CA VAL A 33 7.87 7.62 -10.07
C VAL A 33 7.87 6.43 -9.11
N THR A 34 6.69 5.92 -8.73
CA THR A 34 6.48 4.84 -7.77
C THR A 34 5.19 4.08 -8.06
N CYS A 35 5.11 2.83 -7.60
CA CYS A 35 3.96 1.93 -7.75
C CYS A 35 2.74 2.33 -6.90
N PHE A 36 2.97 2.97 -5.76
CA PHE A 36 1.94 3.60 -4.92
C PHE A 36 2.54 4.75 -4.10
N ASP A 37 1.69 5.54 -3.43
CA ASP A 37 2.10 6.71 -2.66
C ASP A 37 3.17 6.39 -1.61
N PRO A 38 4.19 7.22 -1.39
CA PRO A 38 5.14 7.04 -0.29
C PRO A 38 4.47 7.27 1.08
N ALA A 39 4.94 6.60 2.13
CA ALA A 39 4.50 6.71 3.53
C ALA A 39 4.49 8.15 4.07
N ALA A 40 5.26 9.05 3.44
CA ALA A 40 5.27 10.47 3.74
C ALA A 40 3.94 11.17 3.40
N VAL A 41 3.25 10.74 2.34
CA VAL A 41 2.00 11.34 1.85
C VAL A 41 0.81 10.37 1.88
N ALA A 42 1.09 9.08 2.06
CA ALA A 42 0.08 8.05 2.11
C ALA A 42 -0.92 8.31 3.26
N PRO A 43 -2.22 8.03 3.02
CA PRO A 43 -3.26 8.32 3.98
C PRO A 43 -3.06 7.53 5.27
N ARG A 44 -3.39 8.14 6.41
CA ARG A 44 -3.31 7.52 7.73
C ARG A 44 -4.67 7.51 8.39
N ASP A 45 -4.94 6.47 9.17
CA ASP A 45 -6.12 6.42 10.01
C ASP A 45 -5.96 7.28 11.28
N SER A 46 -7.04 7.41 12.05
CA SER A 46 -7.05 8.13 13.32
C SER A 46 -6.07 7.58 14.38
N SER A 47 -5.54 6.37 14.18
CA SER A 47 -4.52 5.74 15.04
C SER A 47 -3.10 5.92 14.49
N GLY A 48 -2.92 6.66 13.39
CA GLY A 48 -1.64 6.89 12.73
C GLY A 48 -1.14 5.74 11.85
N ARG A 49 -1.96 4.71 11.61
CA ARG A 49 -1.62 3.58 10.73
C ARG A 49 -1.76 4.00 9.27
N LEU A 50 -0.80 3.61 8.44
CA LEU A 50 -0.83 3.83 7.00
C LEU A 50 -1.91 2.98 6.36
N LEU A 51 -2.59 3.59 5.40
CA LEU A 51 -3.64 2.99 4.59
C LEU A 51 -3.17 2.96 3.13
N LEU A 52 -3.50 1.87 2.45
CA LEU A 52 -3.21 1.67 1.04
C LEU A 52 -4.48 1.20 0.36
N ALA A 53 -4.85 1.84 -0.74
CA ALA A 53 -5.86 1.35 -1.66
C ALA A 53 -5.16 0.98 -2.97
N VAL A 54 -5.35 -0.25 -3.43
CA VAL A 54 -4.85 -0.72 -4.73
C VAL A 54 -5.99 -1.31 -5.55
N HIS A 55 -5.78 -1.37 -6.87
CA HIS A 55 -6.67 -2.07 -7.77
C HIS A 55 -6.73 -3.57 -7.44
N ASP A 56 -7.86 -4.23 -7.74
CA ASP A 56 -8.03 -5.66 -7.46
C ASP A 56 -7.02 -6.54 -8.22
N GLU A 57 -6.48 -6.02 -9.31
CA GLU A 57 -5.46 -6.66 -10.14
C GLU A 57 -4.03 -6.46 -9.61
N PHE A 58 -3.79 -5.46 -8.75
CA PHE A 58 -2.45 -5.23 -8.20
C PHE A 58 -1.85 -6.46 -7.48
N PRO A 59 -2.59 -7.20 -6.65
CA PRO A 59 -2.12 -8.45 -6.04
C PRO A 59 -1.96 -9.61 -7.02
N THR A 60 -2.32 -9.46 -8.30
CA THR A 60 -2.11 -10.51 -9.32
C THR A 60 -0.83 -10.28 -10.10
N TRP A 61 -0.20 -9.11 -9.96
CA TRP A 61 1.04 -8.77 -10.66
C TRP A 61 2.26 -9.13 -9.81
N GLU A 62 3.22 -9.85 -10.38
CA GLU A 62 4.49 -10.11 -9.70
C GLU A 62 5.33 -8.83 -9.61
N PRO A 63 5.99 -8.55 -8.46
CA PRO A 63 6.15 -9.43 -7.30
C PRO A 63 5.09 -9.26 -6.20
N ALA A 64 4.11 -8.36 -6.36
CA ALA A 64 3.08 -8.12 -5.35
C ALA A 64 2.26 -9.39 -5.05
N ALA A 65 1.98 -10.23 -6.07
CA ALA A 65 1.31 -11.51 -5.91
C ALA A 65 2.03 -12.49 -4.97
N THR A 66 3.36 -12.49 -4.97
CA THR A 66 4.19 -13.31 -4.08
C THR A 66 4.36 -12.69 -2.70
N LEU A 67 4.56 -11.36 -2.62
CA LEU A 67 4.87 -10.67 -1.36
C LEU A 67 3.64 -10.47 -0.47
N LEU A 68 2.50 -10.09 -1.05
CA LEU A 68 1.31 -9.72 -0.28
C LEU A 68 0.79 -10.86 0.62
N PRO A 69 0.68 -12.13 0.16
CA PRO A 69 0.25 -13.22 1.03
C PRO A 69 1.18 -13.44 2.23
N GLN A 70 2.49 -13.24 2.06
CA GLN A 70 3.47 -13.38 3.16
C GLN A 70 3.31 -12.26 4.20
N LEU A 71 3.07 -11.03 3.72
CA LEU A 71 2.82 -9.87 4.58
C LEU A 71 1.51 -10.01 5.36
N LEU A 72 0.46 -10.54 4.74
CA LEU A 72 -0.80 -10.86 5.40
C LEU A 72 -0.63 -11.99 6.42
N ALA A 73 0.08 -13.08 6.06
CA ALA A 73 0.32 -14.22 6.94
C ALA A 73 1.16 -13.86 8.17
N SER A 74 2.12 -12.94 8.02
CA SER A 74 2.93 -12.42 9.13
C SER A 74 2.19 -11.43 10.04
N GLY A 75 1.02 -10.93 9.61
CA GLY A 75 0.29 -9.87 10.30
C GLY A 75 0.93 -8.48 10.19
N ALA A 76 1.99 -8.35 9.39
CA ALA A 76 2.69 -7.09 9.19
C ALA A 76 1.85 -6.10 8.36
N VAL A 77 0.97 -6.64 7.50
CA VAL A 77 -0.08 -5.90 6.80
C VAL A 77 -1.41 -6.57 7.10
N GLN A 78 -2.47 -5.77 7.21
CA GLN A 78 -3.83 -6.27 7.37
C GLN A 78 -4.69 -5.79 6.21
N GLU A 79 -5.35 -6.73 5.54
CA GLU A 79 -6.42 -6.40 4.59
C GLU A 79 -7.65 -5.91 5.37
N ILE A 80 -8.20 -4.79 4.92
CA ILE A 80 -9.40 -4.18 5.44
C ILE A 80 -10.43 -4.08 4.33
N ASP A 81 -11.71 -4.00 4.70
CA ASP A 81 -12.75 -3.74 3.72
C ASP A 81 -12.83 -2.25 3.36
N GLU A 82 -13.60 -1.93 2.32
CA GLU A 82 -13.81 -0.55 1.88
C GLU A 82 -14.44 0.33 2.96
N GLN A 83 -15.34 -0.22 3.78
CA GLN A 83 -16.03 0.52 4.82
C GLN A 83 -15.05 0.93 5.94
N GLN A 84 -14.15 0.04 6.32
CA GLN A 84 -13.06 0.29 7.26
C GLN A 84 -12.08 1.32 6.72
N TYR A 85 -11.72 1.22 5.43
CA TYR A 85 -10.87 2.21 4.77
C TYR A 85 -11.52 3.60 4.76
N ARG A 86 -12.77 3.71 4.31
CA ARG A 86 -13.50 5.00 4.27
C ARG A 86 -13.75 5.58 5.66
N SER A 87 -14.01 4.73 6.65
CA SER A 87 -14.22 5.17 8.04
C SER A 87 -12.93 5.61 8.74
N ALA A 88 -11.77 5.23 8.20
CA ALA A 88 -10.48 5.63 8.72
C ALA A 88 -10.13 7.07 8.36
N PHE A 89 -10.73 7.64 7.32
CA PHE A 89 -10.59 9.06 7.01
C PHE A 89 -11.46 9.89 7.95
N PRO A 90 -10.93 11.02 8.46
CA PRO A 90 -11.76 11.95 9.21
C PRO A 90 -12.92 12.42 8.33
N LYS A 91 -14.16 12.18 8.79
CA LYS A 91 -15.33 12.77 8.17
C LYS A 91 -15.21 14.28 8.31
N VAL A 92 -15.06 14.98 7.20
CA VAL A 92 -15.18 16.43 7.18
C VAL A 92 -16.62 16.76 7.60
N PRO A 93 -16.82 17.62 8.61
CA PRO A 93 -18.14 17.96 9.13
C PRO A 93 -19.03 18.68 8.12
#